data_AF-A0A7K2Q888-F1
#
_entry.id   AF-A0A7K2Q888-F1
#
_cell.length_a   1.000
_cell.length_b   1.000
_cell.length_c   1.000
_cell.angle_alpha   90.00
_cell.angle_beta   90.00
_cell.angle_gamma   90.00
#
_symmetry.space_group_name_H-M   'P 1'
#
loop_
_entity.id
_entity.type
_entity.pdbx_description
1 polymer ?
#
loop_
_entity_poly.entity_id
_entity_poly.type
_entity_poly.pdbx_seq_one_letter_code
_entity_poly.pdbx_strand_id
1 'polypeptide(L)'
;AGDAATVVRPHNTSGVAKALQDASAFEEAWRRAGTWSELLDGYHAARGAAGREMVALARRLGRGQVEQTPAWSTMNHREVQSWWQELLDGAADIGGQAMRP
;
A
#
# COMPACT_ATOMS: atom_id res chain seq x y z
N ALA A 1 1.59 -3.51 -13.51
CA ALA A 1 2.05 -4.03 -12.20
C ALA A 1 3.11 -3.10 -11.63
N GLY A 2 3.38 -3.18 -10.32
CA GLY A 2 4.44 -2.41 -9.67
C GLY A 2 4.09 -0.92 -9.58
N ASP A 3 5.11 -0.06 -9.60
CA ASP A 3 4.91 1.40 -9.46
C ASP A 3 4.12 2.00 -10.63
N ALA A 4 4.23 1.40 -11.80
CA ALA A 4 3.41 1.79 -12.96
C ALA A 4 1.91 1.50 -12.76
N ALA A 5 1.53 0.51 -11.94
CA ALA A 5 0.13 0.26 -11.61
C ALA A 5 -0.36 1.11 -10.43
N THR A 6 0.51 1.30 -9.43
CA THR A 6 0.20 2.06 -8.22
C THR A 6 1.45 2.79 -7.79
N VAL A 7 1.55 4.09 -8.07
CA VAL A 7 2.69 4.90 -7.59
C VAL A 7 2.50 5.16 -6.10
N VAL A 8 3.44 4.65 -5.30
CA VAL A 8 3.46 4.84 -3.86
C VAL A 8 4.77 5.53 -3.51
N ARG A 9 4.71 6.64 -2.77
CA ARG A 9 5.92 7.38 -2.34
C ARG A 9 6.77 6.51 -1.39
N PRO A 10 8.12 6.68 -1.38
CA PRO A 10 9.05 5.73 -0.75
C PRO A 10 8.83 5.49 0.75
N HIS A 11 8.23 6.44 1.47
CA HIS A 11 7.88 6.30 2.88
C HIS A 11 6.87 5.19 3.21
N ASN A 12 6.20 4.61 2.21
CA ASN A 12 5.36 3.43 2.45
C ASN A 12 6.16 2.11 2.47
N THR A 13 7.46 2.14 2.11
CA THR A 13 8.44 1.02 2.12
C THR A 13 7.95 -0.30 1.49
N SER A 14 6.90 -0.24 0.68
CA SER A 14 6.14 -1.40 0.20
C SER A 14 6.46 -1.81 -1.24
N GLY A 15 7.44 -1.16 -1.88
CA GLY A 15 7.68 -1.28 -3.33
C GLY A 15 7.90 -2.72 -3.80
N VAL A 16 8.81 -3.44 -3.13
CA VAL A 16 9.15 -4.84 -3.47
C VAL A 16 7.98 -5.79 -3.21
N ALA A 17 7.39 -5.74 -2.00
CA ALA A 17 6.27 -6.60 -1.65
C ALA A 17 5.07 -6.39 -2.58
N LYS A 18 4.75 -5.13 -2.91
CA LYS A 18 3.71 -4.78 -3.88
C LYS A 18 4.00 -5.36 -5.26
N ALA A 19 5.23 -5.23 -5.75
CA ALA A 19 5.60 -5.75 -7.06
C ALA A 19 5.44 -7.27 -7.13
N LEU A 20 5.89 -8.00 -6.10
CA LEU A 20 5.74 -9.45 -6.01
C LEU A 20 4.26 -9.85 -5.97
N GLN A 21 3.47 -9.22 -5.10
CA GLN A 21 2.05 -9.49 -5.00
C GLN A 21 1.31 -9.14 -6.31
N ASP A 22 1.72 -8.09 -7.04
CA ASP A 22 1.09 -7.68 -8.31
C ASP A 22 1.38 -8.72 -9.38
N ALA A 23 2.62 -9.19 -9.44
CA ALA A 23 3.03 -10.24 -10.37
C ALA A 23 2.27 -11.53 -10.12
N SER A 24 2.17 -11.98 -8.86
CA SER A 24 1.42 -13.20 -8.51
C SER A 24 -0.08 -13.08 -8.83
N ALA A 25 -0.71 -11.95 -8.49
CA ALA A 25 -2.13 -11.74 -8.80
C ALA A 25 -2.39 -11.67 -10.31
N PHE A 26 -1.47 -11.07 -11.07
CA PHE A 26 -1.57 -10.99 -12.52
C PHE A 26 -1.39 -12.36 -13.18
N GLU A 27 -0.43 -13.16 -12.72
CA GLU A 27 -0.23 -14.54 -13.18
C GLU A 27 -1.48 -15.39 -12.90
N GLU A 28 -2.04 -15.29 -11.70
CA GLU A 28 -3.21 -16.07 -11.31
C GLU A 28 -4.45 -15.69 -12.15
N ALA A 29 -4.65 -14.39 -12.40
CA ALA A 29 -5.72 -13.91 -13.27
C ALA A 29 -5.48 -14.34 -14.73
N TRP A 30 -4.23 -14.35 -15.20
CA TRP A 30 -3.87 -14.80 -16.56
C TRP A 30 -4.25 -16.26 -16.77
N ARG A 31 -3.96 -17.14 -15.79
CA ARG A 31 -4.31 -18.57 -15.88
C ARG A 31 -5.81 -18.84 -15.99
N ARG A 32 -6.66 -17.90 -15.57
CA ARG A 32 -8.13 -18.04 -15.53
C ARG A 32 -8.85 -17.32 -16.65
N ALA A 33 -8.21 -16.37 -17.31
CA ALA A 33 -8.83 -15.53 -18.32
C ALA A 33 -8.78 -16.19 -19.71
N GLY A 34 -9.89 -16.14 -20.44
CA GLY A 34 -9.94 -16.44 -21.87
C GLY A 34 -9.72 -15.19 -22.73
N THR A 35 -9.87 -13.99 -22.15
CA THR A 35 -9.72 -12.72 -22.85
C THR A 35 -8.90 -11.70 -22.07
N TRP A 36 -8.49 -10.64 -22.77
CA TRP A 36 -7.76 -9.54 -22.14
C TRP A 36 -8.59 -8.74 -21.13
N SER A 37 -9.89 -8.58 -21.39
CA SER A 37 -10.80 -7.92 -20.44
C SER A 37 -10.91 -8.71 -19.15
N GLU A 38 -11.13 -10.03 -19.25
CA GLU A 38 -11.25 -10.91 -18.09
C GLU A 38 -9.99 -10.92 -17.22
N LEU A 39 -8.80 -10.87 -17.84
CA LEU A 39 -7.56 -10.73 -17.09
C LEU A 39 -7.53 -9.42 -16.29
N LEU A 40 -7.80 -8.30 -16.96
CA LEU A 40 -7.71 -6.98 -16.32
C LEU A 40 -8.74 -6.85 -15.20
N ASP A 41 -9.94 -7.39 -15.40
CA ASP A 41 -10.99 -7.43 -14.38
C ASP A 41 -10.58 -8.30 -13.19
N GLY A 42 -10.02 -9.48 -13.44
CA GLY A 42 -9.53 -10.38 -12.39
C GLY A 42 -8.38 -9.77 -11.59
N TYR A 43 -7.41 -9.16 -12.27
CA TYR A 43 -6.31 -8.45 -11.62
C TYR A 43 -6.81 -7.24 -10.82
N HIS A 44 -7.73 -6.45 -11.37
CA HIS A 44 -8.30 -5.29 -10.68
C HIS A 44 -9.12 -5.70 -9.46
N ALA A 45 -9.89 -6.79 -9.54
CA ALA A 45 -10.61 -7.34 -8.40
C ALA A 45 -9.65 -7.76 -7.28
N ALA A 46 -8.53 -8.39 -7.62
CA ALA A 46 -7.54 -8.84 -6.66
C ALA A 46 -6.76 -7.68 -6.01
N ARG A 47 -6.34 -6.66 -6.78
CA ARG A 47 -5.37 -5.64 -6.32
C ARG A 47 -5.88 -4.22 -6.27
N GLY A 48 -7.04 -3.92 -6.86
CA GLY A 48 -7.56 -2.56 -6.97
C GLY A 48 -7.84 -1.91 -5.61
N ALA A 49 -8.49 -2.62 -4.68
CA ALA A 49 -8.77 -2.12 -3.35
C ALA A 49 -7.48 -1.85 -2.55
N ALA A 50 -6.62 -2.86 -2.45
CA ALA A 50 -5.30 -2.77 -1.81
C ALA A 50 -4.47 -1.61 -2.39
N GLY A 51 -4.41 -1.46 -3.71
CA GLY A 51 -3.68 -0.38 -4.37
C GLY A 51 -4.19 1.02 -3.97
N ARG A 52 -5.52 1.19 -3.87
CA ARG A 52 -6.12 2.47 -3.42
C ARG A 52 -5.79 2.77 -1.96
N GLU A 53 -5.85 1.78 -1.09
CA GLU A 53 -5.49 1.92 0.33
C GLU A 53 -4.03 2.32 0.51
N MET A 54 -3.11 1.69 -0.25
CA MET A 54 -1.70 2.05 -0.22
C MET A 54 -1.44 3.49 -0.66
N VAL A 55 -2.13 3.97 -1.69
CA VAL A 55 -2.02 5.38 -2.13
C VAL A 55 -2.57 6.32 -1.06
N ALA A 56 -3.69 5.97 -0.43
CA ALA A 56 -4.27 6.76 0.66
C ALA A 56 -3.31 6.85 1.86
N LEU A 57 -2.70 5.72 2.25
CA LEU A 57 -1.69 5.66 3.31
C LEU A 57 -0.46 6.50 2.96
N ALA A 58 0.09 6.38 1.76
CA ALA A 58 1.22 7.19 1.33
C ALA A 58 0.91 8.70 1.28
N ARG A 59 -0.34 9.08 1.01
CA ARG A 59 -0.77 10.49 1.13
C ARG A 59 -0.78 10.93 2.59
N ARG A 60 -1.35 10.12 3.49
CA ARG A 60 -1.37 10.39 4.94
C ARG A 60 0.03 10.50 5.53
N LEU A 61 0.90 9.52 5.26
CA LEU A 61 2.29 9.50 5.70
C LEU A 61 3.04 10.75 5.25
N GLY A 62 2.93 11.15 3.97
CA GLY A 62 3.61 12.35 3.49
C GLY A 62 3.04 13.65 4.09
N ARG A 63 1.73 13.71 4.37
CA ARG A 63 1.17 14.83 5.13
C ARG A 63 1.75 14.88 6.55
N GLY A 64 1.68 13.79 7.29
CA GLY A 64 2.11 13.76 8.70
C GLY A 64 3.64 13.86 8.90
N GLN A 65 4.44 13.37 7.95
CA GLN A 65 5.91 13.32 8.09
C GLN A 65 6.64 14.46 7.39
N VAL A 66 5.98 15.20 6.50
CA VAL A 66 6.65 16.23 5.68
C VAL A 66 5.90 17.56 5.73
N GLU A 67 4.61 17.56 5.40
CA GLU A 67 3.85 18.81 5.23
C GLU A 67 3.35 19.36 6.58
N GLN A 68 3.02 18.49 7.52
CA GLN A 68 2.41 18.77 8.82
C GLN A 68 3.11 17.96 9.92
N THR A 69 4.43 18.09 9.98
CA THR A 69 5.25 17.39 10.97
C THR A 69 4.89 17.81 12.39
N PRO A 70 4.79 16.86 13.34
CA PRO A 70 4.67 17.20 14.75
C PRO A 70 5.97 17.83 15.27
N ALA A 71 5.91 18.37 16.50
CA ALA A 71 7.05 18.98 17.17
C ALA A 71 8.06 17.93 17.65
N TRP A 72 8.78 17.30 16.72
CA TRP A 72 9.66 16.15 16.97
C TRP A 72 10.60 16.32 18.16
N SER A 73 11.19 17.51 18.30
CA SER A 73 12.17 17.81 19.35
C SER A 73 11.59 17.82 20.76
N THR A 74 10.27 17.93 20.91
CA THR A 74 9.60 18.04 22.21
C THR A 74 8.68 16.87 22.51
N MET A 75 8.44 15.98 21.54
CA MET A 75 7.59 14.82 21.76
C MET A 75 8.26 13.81 22.70
N ASN A 76 7.50 13.31 23.66
CA ASN A 76 7.89 12.15 24.46
C ASN A 76 7.50 10.83 23.77
N HIS A 77 7.95 9.71 24.33
CA HIS A 77 7.71 8.38 23.76
C HIS A 77 6.23 8.04 23.54
N ARG A 78 5.35 8.42 24.49
CA ARG A 78 3.91 8.13 24.39
C ARG A 78 3.26 8.93 23.26
N GLU A 79 3.64 10.20 23.13
CA GLU A 79 3.16 11.07 22.05
C GLU A 79 3.59 10.53 20.69
N VAL A 80 4.83 10.04 20.56
CA VAL A 80 5.31 9.41 19.32
C VAL A 80 4.52 8.14 19.01
N GLN A 81 4.22 7.32 20.01
CA GLN A 81 3.40 6.12 19.82
C GLN A 81 1.97 6.45 19.39
N SER A 82 1.30 7.40 20.05
CA SER A 82 -0.07 7.83 19.68
C SER A 82 -0.10 8.35 18.25
N TRP A 83 0.84 9.24 17.92
CA TRP A 83 0.96 9.82 16.59
C TRP A 83 1.17 8.74 15.51
N TRP A 84 2.02 7.74 15.77
CA TRP A 84 2.21 6.62 14.83
C TRP A 84 0.95 5.78 14.65
N GLN A 85 0.23 5.48 15.73
CA GLN A 85 -1.01 4.70 15.65
C GLN A 85 -2.10 5.44 14.86
N GLU A 86 -2.26 6.74 15.12
CA GLU A 86 -3.17 7.62 14.38
C GLU A 86 -2.78 7.77 12.91
N LEU A 87 -1.48 7.82 12.61
CA LEU A 87 -0.99 7.95 11.24
C LEU A 87 -1.13 6.65 10.42
N LEU A 88 -1.13 5.49 11.07
CA LEU A 88 -1.34 4.20 10.42
C LEU A 88 -2.83 3.85 10.33
N ASP A 89 -3.63 4.11 11.38
CA ASP A 89 -5.09 3.88 11.45
C ASP A 89 -5.52 2.53 10.84
N GLY A 90 -4.94 1.43 11.33
CA GLY A 90 -5.29 0.08 10.87
C GLY A 90 -4.87 -0.23 9.42
N ALA A 91 -3.91 0.52 8.87
CA ALA A 91 -3.33 0.27 7.56
C ALA A 91 -3.01 -1.21 7.31
N ALA A 92 -3.31 -1.67 6.09
CA ALA A 92 -3.00 -3.02 5.63
C ALA A 92 -1.48 -3.32 5.70
N ASP A 93 -1.18 -4.61 5.80
CA ASP A 93 0.18 -5.15 5.93
C ASP A 93 1.06 -4.84 4.70
N ILE A 94 2.35 -5.20 4.76
CA ILE A 94 3.35 -4.89 3.73
C ILE A 94 2.85 -5.31 2.33
N GLY A 95 2.76 -4.35 1.41
CA GLY A 95 2.27 -4.57 0.03
C GLY A 95 0.75 -4.39 -0.16
N GLY A 96 0.02 -4.05 0.91
CA GLY A 96 -1.42 -3.78 0.88
C GLY A 96 -2.30 -5.00 1.17
N GLN A 97 -1.71 -6.12 1.60
CA GLN A 97 -2.39 -7.33 2.05
C GLN A 97 -1.44 -8.21 2.85
N ALA A 98 -1.99 -9.03 3.74
CA ALA A 98 -1.21 -10.02 4.50
C ALA A 98 -0.57 -11.04 3.55
N MET A 99 0.69 -11.41 3.80
CA MET A 99 1.30 -12.53 3.12
C MET A 99 0.67 -13.82 3.64
N ARG A 100 0.06 -14.60 2.74
CA ARG A 100 -0.37 -15.97 3.07
C ARG A 100 0.90 -16.83 3.19
N PRO A 101 1.02 -17.65 4.25
CA PRO A 101 2.14 -18.58 4.41
C PRO A 101 2.16 -19.65 3.31
#